data_AF-A0A7X3INM5-F1
#
_entry.id   AF-A0A7X3INM5-F1
#
_cell.length_a   1.000
_cell.length_b   1.000
_cell.length_c   1.000
_cell.angle_alpha   90.00
_cell.angle_beta   90.00
_cell.angle_gamma   90.00
#
_symmetry.space_group_name_H-M   'P 1'
#
loop_
_entity.id
_entity.type
_entity.pdbx_description
1 polymer ?
#
loop_
_entity_poly.entity_id
_entity_poly.type
_entity_poly.pdbx_seq_one_letter_code
_entity_poly.pdbx_strand_id
1 'polypeptide(L)'
;MRRKTVAEVRTRRLFSRKRKFIAGFLAAIIPGLGHIYLGLYRKGIAFIFTLLLDASALLYFSSIGMQINVPLLILLALVIPVAYFYNVYDVLQASDYVIYRRVRTSGQGGTEEQAPYRNPFTVERSAFFGIMLIVGGALMFVFYQKPRWLQFYMEHYGKLIVAGVLIAAGLWAGTREIWILLRQRRLEKKLPEEG
;
A
#
# COMPACT_ATOMS: atom_id res chain seq x y z
N MET A 1 -45.80 5.89 18.33
CA MET A 1 -44.36 6.25 18.31
C MET A 1 -43.44 5.34 17.46
N ARG A 2 -43.82 4.11 17.07
CA ARG A 2 -42.94 3.10 16.43
C ARG A 2 -42.51 3.36 14.96
N ARG A 3 -43.14 4.28 14.23
CA ARG A 3 -42.84 4.55 12.80
C ARG A 3 -41.58 5.42 12.58
N LYS A 4 -41.23 6.29 13.54
CA LYS A 4 -40.10 7.20 13.38
C LYS A 4 -38.75 6.45 13.37
N THR A 5 -38.61 5.40 14.17
CA THR A 5 -37.37 4.60 14.27
C THR A 5 -37.04 3.82 12.99
N VAL A 6 -38.05 3.24 12.32
CA VAL A 6 -37.83 2.48 11.08
C VAL A 6 -37.41 3.40 9.92
N ALA A 7 -38.01 4.58 9.81
CA ALA A 7 -37.66 5.57 8.80
C ALA A 7 -36.23 6.11 9.00
N GLU A 8 -35.84 6.35 10.26
CA GLU A 8 -34.49 6.82 10.62
C GLU A 8 -33.41 5.76 10.34
N VAL A 9 -33.70 4.48 10.63
CA VAL A 9 -32.80 3.36 10.31
C VAL A 9 -32.64 3.20 8.79
N ARG A 10 -33.73 3.31 8.03
CA ARG A 10 -33.71 3.16 6.57
C ARG A 10 -32.92 4.29 5.89
N THR A 11 -33.10 5.52 6.34
CA THR A 11 -32.36 6.68 5.82
C THR A 11 -30.86 6.59 6.11
N ARG A 12 -30.45 6.19 7.33
CA ARG A 12 -29.02 5.95 7.67
C ARG A 12 -28.36 4.88 6.78
N ARG A 13 -29.04 3.77 6.49
CA ARG A 13 -28.53 2.71 5.60
C ARG A 13 -28.35 3.20 4.15
N LEU A 14 -29.25 4.04 3.65
CA LEU A 14 -29.15 4.60 2.29
C LEU A 14 -27.98 5.58 2.16
N PHE A 15 -27.78 6.46 3.15
CA PHE A 15 -26.63 7.37 3.19
C PHE A 15 -25.28 6.63 3.22
N SER A 16 -25.22 5.53 3.97
CA SER A 16 -24.06 4.65 4.01
C SER A 16 -23.76 4.03 2.64
N ARG A 17 -24.76 3.48 1.94
CA ARG A 17 -24.60 2.91 0.59
C ARG A 17 -24.15 3.95 -0.44
N LYS A 18 -24.71 5.17 -0.39
CA LYS A 18 -24.30 6.26 -1.29
C LYS A 18 -22.83 6.64 -1.10
N ARG A 19 -22.36 6.76 0.15
CA ARG A 19 -20.95 7.07 0.43
C ARG A 19 -20.00 5.97 -0.05
N LYS A 20 -20.38 4.70 0.08
CA LYS A 20 -19.63 3.57 -0.49
C LYS A 20 -19.52 3.67 -2.01
N PHE A 21 -20.65 3.93 -2.68
CA PHE A 21 -20.68 4.07 -4.12
C PHE A 21 -19.81 5.24 -4.60
N ILE A 22 -19.90 6.40 -3.94
CA ILE A 22 -19.07 7.57 -4.28
C ILE A 22 -17.58 7.29 -4.03
N ALA A 23 -17.22 6.63 -2.92
CA ALA A 23 -15.83 6.28 -2.62
C ALA A 23 -15.25 5.34 -3.69
N GLY A 24 -15.98 4.28 -4.06
CA GLY A 24 -15.58 3.35 -5.11
C GLY A 24 -15.51 4.02 -6.48
N PHE A 25 -16.46 4.90 -6.80
CA PHE A 25 -16.45 5.68 -8.04
C PHE A 25 -15.24 6.62 -8.13
N LEU A 26 -14.91 7.33 -7.04
CA LEU A 26 -13.71 8.17 -6.98
C LEU A 26 -12.43 7.35 -7.17
N ALA A 27 -12.34 6.16 -6.57
CA ALA A 27 -11.21 5.25 -6.75
C ALA A 27 -11.07 4.76 -8.20
N ALA A 28 -12.20 4.56 -8.88
CA ALA A 28 -12.21 4.14 -10.28
C ALA A 28 -11.77 5.27 -11.23
N ILE A 29 -12.13 6.53 -10.97
CA ILE A 29 -11.67 7.63 -11.83
C ILE A 29 -10.18 7.92 -11.58
N ILE A 30 -9.79 8.10 -10.32
CA ILE A 30 -8.43 8.45 -9.96
C ILE A 30 -7.97 7.52 -8.84
N PRO A 31 -6.97 6.66 -9.12
CA PRO A 31 -6.48 5.73 -8.12
C PRO A 31 -5.95 6.49 -6.90
N GLY A 32 -6.40 6.08 -5.72
CA GLY A 32 -6.04 6.70 -4.43
C GLY A 32 -6.99 7.80 -3.93
N LEU A 33 -7.85 8.39 -4.78
CA LEU A 33 -8.85 9.38 -4.32
C LEU A 33 -9.93 8.77 -3.43
N GLY A 34 -10.31 7.51 -3.67
CA GLY A 34 -11.29 6.82 -2.83
C GLY A 34 -10.85 6.70 -1.37
N HIS A 35 -9.56 6.45 -1.13
CA HIS A 35 -8.99 6.44 0.22
C HIS A 35 -9.05 7.82 0.87
N ILE A 36 -8.72 8.88 0.11
CA ILE A 36 -8.76 10.26 0.60
C ILE A 36 -10.20 10.65 0.96
N TYR A 37 -11.18 10.29 0.13
CA TYR A 37 -12.60 10.53 0.40
C TYR A 37 -13.09 9.88 1.70
N LEU A 38 -12.55 8.71 2.04
CA LEU A 38 -12.84 8.00 3.29
C LEU A 38 -12.07 8.57 4.51
N GLY A 39 -11.22 9.58 4.32
CA GLY A 39 -10.35 10.15 5.36
C GLY A 39 -9.04 9.37 5.59
N LEU A 40 -8.70 8.43 4.71
CA LEU A 40 -7.48 7.60 4.76
C LEU A 40 -6.35 8.23 3.93
N TYR A 41 -5.97 9.46 4.25
CA TYR A 41 -5.03 10.27 3.48
C TYR A 41 -3.67 9.60 3.26
N ARG A 42 -3.09 8.96 4.28
CA ARG A 42 -1.79 8.28 4.16
C ARG A 42 -1.84 7.17 3.10
N LYS A 43 -2.88 6.35 3.12
CA LYS A 43 -3.07 5.28 2.12
C LYS A 43 -3.26 5.87 0.72
N GLY A 44 -4.13 6.88 0.60
CA GLY A 44 -4.41 7.49 -0.70
C GLY A 44 -3.19 8.17 -1.33
N ILE A 45 -2.48 8.99 -0.55
CA ILE A 45 -1.26 9.67 -1.00
C ILE A 45 -0.16 8.64 -1.32
N ALA A 46 0.01 7.61 -0.49
CA ALA A 46 0.99 6.55 -0.76
C ALA A 46 0.68 5.84 -2.08
N PHE A 47 -0.60 5.55 -2.33
CA PHE A 47 -1.03 4.88 -3.55
C PHE A 47 -0.74 5.72 -4.80
N ILE A 48 -1.09 7.02 -4.75
CA ILE A 48 -0.80 7.98 -5.82
C ILE A 48 0.71 8.06 -6.06
N PHE A 49 1.49 8.17 -4.98
CA PHE A 49 2.95 8.25 -5.06
C PHE A 49 3.56 6.99 -5.68
N THR A 50 3.12 5.80 -5.26
CA THR A 50 3.59 4.52 -5.83
C THR A 50 3.25 4.41 -7.32
N LEU A 51 2.04 4.78 -7.74
CA LEU A 51 1.68 4.79 -9.16
C LEU A 51 2.51 5.79 -9.96
N LEU A 52 2.80 6.97 -9.41
CA LEU A 52 3.65 7.96 -10.06
C LEU A 52 5.09 7.45 -10.19
N LEU A 53 5.63 6.78 -9.17
CA LEU A 53 6.94 6.14 -9.24
C LEU A 53 6.99 5.05 -10.31
N ASP A 54 5.98 4.18 -10.34
CA ASP A 54 5.86 3.10 -11.31
C ASP A 54 5.77 3.64 -12.76
N ALA A 55 4.89 4.62 -12.99
CA ALA A 55 4.76 5.27 -14.29
C ALA A 55 6.04 6.02 -14.69
N SER A 56 6.70 6.71 -13.76
CA SER A 56 7.97 7.40 -14.03
C SER A 56 9.08 6.42 -14.38
N ALA A 57 9.15 5.29 -13.66
CA ALA A 57 10.07 4.20 -13.96
C ALA A 57 9.78 3.61 -15.35
N LEU A 58 8.50 3.41 -15.70
CA LEU A 58 8.10 2.90 -17.01
C LEU A 58 8.54 3.82 -18.14
N LEU A 59 8.30 5.12 -18.01
CA LEU A 59 8.75 6.12 -18.99
C LEU A 59 10.27 6.16 -19.11
N TYR A 60 10.98 6.14 -17.98
CA TYR A 60 12.44 6.14 -17.94
C TYR A 60 13.01 4.90 -18.63
N PHE A 61 12.58 3.69 -18.25
CA PHE A 61 13.04 2.44 -18.86
C PHE A 61 12.60 2.31 -20.32
N SER A 62 11.45 2.87 -20.70
CA SER A 62 11.06 2.93 -22.11
C SER A 62 11.96 3.85 -22.94
N SER A 63 12.42 4.97 -22.37
CA SER A 63 13.20 6.00 -23.09
C SER A 63 14.67 5.65 -23.35
N ILE A 64 15.28 4.76 -22.55
CA ILE A 64 16.73 4.46 -22.61
C ILE A 64 17.12 3.58 -23.81
N GLY A 65 16.16 3.19 -24.65
CA GLY A 65 16.41 2.43 -25.86
C GLY A 65 16.53 0.93 -25.59
N MET A 66 16.32 0.14 -26.65
CA MET A 66 16.01 -1.30 -26.71
C MET A 66 16.94 -2.30 -25.99
N GLN A 67 17.91 -1.84 -25.18
CA GLN A 67 18.81 -2.72 -24.41
C GLN A 67 18.28 -3.10 -23.01
N ILE A 68 17.16 -2.53 -22.59
CA ILE A 68 16.51 -2.92 -21.32
C ILE A 68 15.71 -4.20 -21.54
N ASN A 69 15.80 -5.11 -20.56
CA ASN A 69 15.03 -6.34 -20.48
C ASN A 69 13.55 -6.07 -20.81
N VAL A 70 13.12 -6.39 -22.04
CA VAL A 70 11.71 -6.32 -22.49
C VAL A 70 10.76 -6.96 -21.46
N PRO A 71 11.11 -8.08 -20.80
CA PRO A 71 10.28 -8.64 -19.73
C PRO A 71 10.04 -7.71 -18.54
N LEU A 72 11.03 -6.89 -18.15
CA LEU A 72 10.89 -5.94 -17.04
C LEU A 72 9.92 -4.81 -17.40
N LEU A 73 9.98 -4.31 -18.63
CA LEU A 73 9.07 -3.28 -19.11
C LEU A 73 7.62 -3.80 -19.15
N ILE A 74 7.43 -5.03 -19.63
CA ILE A 74 6.13 -5.72 -19.60
C ILE A 74 5.64 -5.89 -18.15
N LEU A 75 6.51 -6.33 -17.25
CA LEU A 75 6.17 -6.50 -15.82
C LEU A 75 5.71 -5.18 -15.21
N LEU A 76 6.45 -4.10 -15.44
CA LEU A 76 6.14 -2.76 -14.92
C LEU A 76 4.85 -2.21 -15.53
N ALA A 77 4.64 -2.42 -16.83
CA ALA A 77 3.37 -2.07 -17.48
C ALA A 77 2.18 -2.87 -16.92
N LEU A 78 2.39 -4.12 -16.49
CA LEU A 78 1.38 -4.97 -15.86
C LEU A 78 1.09 -4.56 -14.40
N VAL A 79 2.03 -3.93 -13.70
CA VAL A 79 1.82 -3.41 -12.34
C VAL A 79 0.71 -2.37 -12.34
N ILE A 80 0.64 -1.48 -13.33
CA ILE A 80 -0.36 -0.41 -13.41
C ILE A 80 -1.81 -0.95 -13.34
N PRO A 81 -2.27 -1.86 -14.23
CA PRO A 81 -3.63 -2.38 -14.17
C PRO A 81 -3.88 -3.22 -12.91
N VAL A 82 -2.90 -4.02 -12.46
CA VAL A 82 -3.03 -4.83 -11.23
C VAL A 82 -3.19 -3.93 -10.01
N ALA A 83 -2.38 -2.89 -9.90
CA ALA A 83 -2.47 -1.88 -8.86
C ALA A 83 -3.82 -1.15 -8.93
N TYR A 84 -4.30 -0.80 -10.12
CA TYR A 84 -5.61 -0.16 -10.28
C TYR A 84 -6.76 -1.02 -9.72
N PHE A 85 -6.83 -2.31 -10.08
CA PHE A 85 -7.84 -3.22 -9.52
C PHE A 85 -7.71 -3.37 -8.00
N TYR A 86 -6.48 -3.48 -7.50
CA TYR A 86 -6.23 -3.50 -6.07
C TYR A 86 -6.71 -2.22 -5.38
N ASN A 87 -6.52 -1.05 -6.00
CA ASN A 87 -6.99 0.23 -5.46
C ASN A 87 -8.50 0.22 -5.26
N VAL A 88 -9.24 -0.13 -6.31
CA VAL A 88 -10.70 -0.16 -6.28
C VAL A 88 -11.18 -1.15 -5.21
N TYR A 89 -10.58 -2.34 -5.16
CA TYR A 89 -10.91 -3.35 -4.15
C TYR A 89 -10.65 -2.87 -2.72
N ASP A 90 -9.46 -2.32 -2.43
CA ASP A 90 -9.10 -1.85 -1.08
C ASP A 90 -10.01 -0.68 -0.66
N VAL A 91 -10.40 0.21 -1.57
CA VAL A 91 -11.36 1.29 -1.26
C VAL A 91 -12.74 0.73 -0.92
N LEU A 92 -13.23 -0.25 -1.68
CA LEU A 92 -14.52 -0.88 -1.42
C LEU A 92 -14.53 -1.55 -0.05
N GLN A 93 -13.47 -2.29 0.31
CA GLN A 93 -13.33 -2.88 1.64
C GLN A 93 -13.17 -1.84 2.75
N ALA A 94 -12.34 -0.83 2.54
CA ALA A 94 -12.14 0.25 3.50
C ALA A 94 -13.44 1.02 3.76
N SER A 95 -14.25 1.23 2.72
CA SER A 95 -15.55 1.89 2.86
C SER A 95 -16.50 1.09 3.73
N ASP A 96 -16.58 -0.23 3.56
CA ASP A 96 -17.41 -1.11 4.40
C ASP A 96 -16.97 -1.07 5.86
N TYR A 97 -15.65 -1.13 6.09
CA TYR A 97 -15.08 -1.06 7.43
C TYR A 97 -15.38 0.28 8.13
N VAL A 98 -15.15 1.41 7.44
CA VAL A 98 -15.37 2.76 8.01
C VAL A 98 -16.85 3.01 8.27
N ILE A 99 -17.72 2.55 7.38
CA ILE A 99 -19.17 2.64 7.52
C ILE A 99 -19.65 1.82 8.73
N TYR A 100 -19.21 0.57 8.85
CA TYR A 100 -19.62 -0.30 9.95
C TYR A 100 -19.21 0.30 11.30
N ARG A 101 -18.00 0.84 11.38
CA ARG A 101 -17.50 1.52 12.58
C ARG A 101 -18.35 2.73 12.96
N ARG A 102 -18.70 3.58 11.97
CA ARG A 102 -19.52 4.78 12.21
C ARG A 102 -20.92 4.41 12.74
N VAL A 103 -21.55 3.39 12.16
CA VAL A 103 -22.89 2.94 12.59
C VAL A 103 -22.88 2.44 14.03
N ARG A 104 -21.83 1.73 14.46
CA ARG A 104 -21.70 1.22 15.84
C ARG A 104 -21.55 2.35 16.87
N THR A 105 -20.76 3.38 16.55
CA THR A 105 -20.61 4.57 17.41
C THR A 105 -21.86 5.44 17.45
N SER A 106 -22.66 5.47 16.39
CA SER A 106 -23.92 6.25 16.36
C SER A 106 -25.09 5.60 17.11
N GLY A 107 -24.95 4.36 17.61
CA GLY A 107 -25.97 3.65 18.39
C GLY A 107 -25.95 3.96 19.89
N GLN A 108 -24.87 4.56 20.41
CA GLN A 108 -24.84 5.15 21.75
C GLN A 108 -25.25 6.62 21.63
N GLY A 109 -26.29 7.00 22.37
CA GLY A 109 -27.15 8.13 22.05
C GLY A 109 -26.56 9.53 22.26
N GLY A 110 -27.24 10.50 21.63
CA GLY A 110 -27.71 11.68 22.36
C GLY A 110 -26.99 13.00 22.15
N THR A 111 -25.75 13.03 21.68
CA THR A 111 -25.07 14.32 21.46
C THR A 111 -24.62 14.39 20.01
N GLU A 112 -25.17 15.34 19.27
CA GLU A 112 -24.62 15.82 18.00
C GLU A 112 -23.27 16.50 18.25
N GLU A 113 -22.31 15.77 18.83
CA GLU A 113 -20.91 16.14 18.72
C GLU A 113 -20.53 15.91 17.26
N GLN A 114 -20.63 16.98 16.49
CA GLN A 114 -19.95 17.15 15.21
C GLN A 114 -18.55 16.59 15.41
N ALA A 115 -18.31 15.39 14.85
CA ALA A 115 -17.05 14.67 15.03
C ALA A 115 -15.93 15.69 14.82
N PRO A 116 -15.10 15.95 15.86
CA PRO A 116 -14.13 17.04 15.80
C PRO A 116 -13.36 16.84 14.51
N TYR A 117 -13.24 17.91 13.71
CA TYR A 117 -12.48 17.91 12.48
C TYR A 117 -11.06 17.48 12.84
N ARG A 118 -10.83 16.15 12.83
CA ARG A 118 -9.60 15.54 13.29
C ARG A 118 -8.66 15.80 12.15
N ASN A 119 -7.97 16.93 12.24
CA ASN A 119 -6.98 17.41 11.31
C ASN A 119 -6.18 16.19 10.82
N PRO A 120 -6.41 15.73 9.58
CA PRO A 120 -5.81 14.51 9.07
C PRO A 120 -4.28 14.58 9.03
N PHE A 121 -3.78 15.81 9.11
CA PHE A 121 -2.39 16.23 9.09
C PHE A 121 -1.83 16.53 10.49
N THR A 122 -2.39 16.02 11.58
CA THR A 122 -1.73 16.16 12.91
C THR A 122 -0.32 15.55 12.85
N VAL A 123 0.65 16.46 12.82
CA VAL A 123 2.00 16.35 12.23
C VAL A 123 2.91 15.37 12.99
N GLU A 124 2.59 15.09 14.25
CA GLU A 124 3.50 14.43 15.20
C GLU A 124 3.76 12.94 14.92
N ARG A 125 2.93 12.28 14.10
CA ARG A 125 3.16 10.87 13.68
C ARG A 125 3.25 10.70 12.16
N SER A 126 3.30 11.80 11.40
CA SER A 126 3.25 11.82 9.92
C SER A 126 4.43 12.51 9.26
N ALA A 127 5.30 13.21 9.99
CA ALA A 127 6.52 13.81 9.42
C ALA A 127 7.37 12.77 8.66
N PHE A 128 7.53 11.56 9.21
CA PHE A 128 8.23 10.46 8.53
C PHE A 128 7.63 10.11 7.16
N PHE A 129 6.30 10.18 7.02
CA PHE A 129 5.65 9.91 5.74
C PHE A 129 5.97 11.01 4.73
N GLY A 130 5.89 12.28 5.14
CA GLY A 130 6.29 13.41 4.30
C GLY A 130 7.78 13.36 3.91
N ILE A 131 8.66 13.08 4.87
CA ILE A 131 10.10 12.90 4.64
C ILE A 131 10.34 11.74 3.68
N MET A 132 9.65 10.60 3.84
CA MET A 132 9.74 9.47 2.92
C MET A 132 9.35 9.86 1.49
N LEU A 133 8.29 10.67 1.31
CA LEU A 133 7.92 11.16 -0.03
C LEU A 133 9.00 12.08 -0.62
N ILE A 134 9.53 13.01 0.17
CA ILE A 134 10.58 13.94 -0.29
C ILE A 134 11.83 13.16 -0.65
N VAL A 135 12.30 12.26 0.22
CA VAL A 135 13.47 11.41 -0.02
C VAL A 135 13.23 10.51 -1.22
N GLY A 136 12.06 9.89 -1.33
CA GLY A 136 11.71 9.03 -2.47
C GLY A 136 11.69 9.79 -3.80
N GLY A 137 11.13 11.00 -3.83
CA GLY A 137 11.11 11.86 -5.02
C GLY A 137 12.50 12.39 -5.38
N ALA A 138 13.29 12.83 -4.39
CA ALA A 138 14.67 13.27 -4.59
C ALA A 138 15.55 12.12 -5.11
N LEU A 139 15.39 10.92 -4.54
CA LEU A 139 16.07 9.72 -4.99
C LEU A 139 15.69 9.39 -6.44
N MET A 140 14.40 9.43 -6.78
CA MET A 140 13.93 9.23 -8.16
C MET A 140 14.58 10.23 -9.12
N PHE A 141 14.64 11.51 -8.74
CA PHE A 141 15.27 12.56 -9.55
C PHE A 141 16.77 12.32 -9.76
N VAL A 142 17.50 11.92 -8.71
CA VAL A 142 18.92 11.57 -8.79
C VAL A 142 19.15 10.36 -9.71
N PHE A 143 18.31 9.32 -9.60
CA PHE A 143 18.39 8.15 -10.49
C PHE A 143 18.08 8.52 -11.95
N TYR A 144 17.11 9.42 -12.17
CA TYR A 144 16.75 9.90 -13.51
C TYR A 144 17.90 10.68 -14.18
N GLN A 145 18.62 11.51 -13.42
CA GLN A 145 19.74 12.30 -13.94
C GLN A 145 20.96 11.46 -14.36
N LYS A 146 21.02 10.17 -14.02
CA LYS A 146 22.17 9.28 -14.25
C LYS A 146 23.54 9.97 -14.02
N PRO A 147 23.84 10.43 -12.79
CA PRO A 147 25.10 11.11 -12.52
C PRO A 147 26.28 10.20 -12.88
N ARG A 148 27.31 10.76 -13.53
CA ARG A 148 28.43 10.01 -14.15
C ARG A 148 29.10 9.01 -13.19
N TRP A 149 29.20 9.34 -11.91
CA TRP A 149 29.75 8.47 -10.88
C TRP A 149 28.96 7.15 -10.68
N LEU A 150 27.64 7.18 -10.90
CA LEU A 150 26.72 6.08 -10.65
C LEU A 150 26.70 5.15 -11.84
N GLN A 151 26.82 5.70 -13.06
CA GLN A 151 27.03 4.91 -14.26
C GLN A 151 28.34 4.12 -14.18
N PHE A 152 29.44 4.78 -13.84
CA PHE A 152 30.75 4.13 -13.70
C PHE A 152 30.72 2.99 -12.66
N TYR A 153 30.05 3.22 -11.52
CA TYR A 153 29.89 2.22 -10.48
C TYR A 153 28.98 1.05 -10.90
N MET A 154 27.85 1.33 -11.55
CA MET A 154 26.92 0.31 -12.05
C MET A 154 27.54 -0.56 -13.16
N GLU A 155 28.36 0.03 -14.03
CA GLU A 155 29.01 -0.68 -15.14
C GLU A 155 30.11 -1.62 -14.66
N HIS A 156 30.93 -1.20 -13.67
CA HIS A 156 32.03 -2.02 -13.15
C HIS A 156 31.62 -2.99 -12.04
N TYR A 157 30.68 -2.60 -11.17
CA TYR A 157 30.35 -3.37 -9.95
C TYR A 157 28.92 -3.89 -9.91
N GLY A 158 28.04 -3.48 -10.83
CA GLY A 158 26.61 -3.82 -10.79
C GLY A 158 26.34 -5.32 -10.80
N LYS A 159 27.01 -6.09 -11.66
CA LYS A 159 26.82 -7.55 -11.76
C LYS A 159 27.34 -8.29 -10.52
N LEU A 160 28.49 -7.87 -9.98
CA LEU A 160 29.12 -8.49 -8.81
C LEU A 160 28.30 -8.26 -7.55
N ILE A 161 27.77 -7.05 -7.36
CA ILE A 161 26.93 -6.72 -6.21
C ILE A 161 25.62 -7.52 -6.25
N VAL A 162 24.94 -7.57 -7.40
CA VAL A 162 23.68 -8.34 -7.54
C VAL A 162 23.91 -9.82 -7.26
N ALA A 163 24.98 -10.41 -7.82
CA ALA A 163 25.32 -11.81 -7.57
C ALA A 163 25.62 -12.07 -6.08
N GLY A 164 26.41 -11.20 -5.45
CA GLY A 164 26.74 -11.31 -4.02
C GLY A 164 25.49 -11.21 -3.13
N VAL A 165 24.59 -10.27 -3.42
CA VAL A 165 23.33 -10.11 -2.66
C VAL A 165 22.43 -11.33 -2.82
N LEU A 166 22.29 -11.88 -4.04
CA LEU A 166 21.49 -13.09 -4.26
C LEU A 166 22.05 -14.29 -3.48
N ILE A 167 23.37 -14.48 -3.50
CA ILE A 167 24.03 -15.56 -2.76
C ILE A 167 23.79 -15.40 -1.25
N ALA A 168 23.97 -14.19 -0.73
CA ALA A 168 23.73 -13.91 0.69
C ALA A 168 22.26 -14.13 1.08
N ALA A 169 21.32 -13.69 0.25
CA ALA A 169 19.88 -13.90 0.47
C ALA A 169 19.51 -15.39 0.44
N GLY A 170 20.09 -16.16 -0.50
CA GLY A 170 19.91 -17.60 -0.59
C GLY A 170 20.43 -18.35 0.64
N LEU A 171 21.65 -18.01 1.10
CA LEU A 171 22.22 -18.57 2.32
C LEU A 171 21.39 -18.23 3.56
N TRP A 172 20.90 -16.98 3.64
CA TRP A 172 20.03 -16.55 4.74
C TRP A 172 18.69 -17.32 4.75
N ALA A 173 18.03 -17.45 3.60
CA ALA A 173 16.79 -18.20 3.49
C ALA A 173 16.98 -19.68 3.84
N GLY A 174 18.04 -20.31 3.32
CA GLY A 174 18.35 -21.72 3.58
C GLY A 174 18.67 -21.99 5.05
N THR A 175 19.50 -21.15 5.67
CA THR A 175 19.83 -21.29 7.10
C THR A 175 18.59 -21.08 7.99
N ARG A 176 17.72 -20.12 7.65
CA ARG A 176 16.45 -19.90 8.35
C ARG A 176 15.53 -21.12 8.27
N GLU A 177 15.39 -21.71 7.09
CA GLU A 177 14.50 -22.86 6.88
C GLU A 177 15.02 -24.13 7.58
N ILE A 178 16.33 -24.39 7.48
CA ILE A 178 16.99 -25.48 8.22
C ILE A 178 16.84 -25.29 9.74
N TRP A 179 16.95 -24.06 10.25
CA TRP A 179 16.76 -23.78 11.67
C TRP A 179 15.33 -24.07 12.15
N ILE A 180 14.33 -23.73 11.33
CA ILE A 180 12.92 -24.02 11.63
C ILE A 180 12.68 -25.55 11.65
N LEU A 181 13.21 -26.28 10.66
CA LEU A 181 13.07 -27.74 10.58
C LEU A 181 13.78 -28.47 11.74
N LEU A 182 14.98 -28.01 12.13
CA LEU A 182 15.71 -28.56 13.26
C LEU A 182 14.99 -28.29 14.59
N ARG A 183 14.31 -27.15 14.73
CA ARG A 183 13.51 -26.83 15.92
C ARG A 183 12.29 -27.75 16.06
N GLN A 184 11.65 -28.10 14.95
CA GLN A 184 10.53 -29.06 14.94
C GLN A 184 10.98 -30.47 15.34
N ARG A 185 12.07 -30.98 14.76
CA ARG A 185 12.61 -32.31 15.12
C ARG A 185 13.05 -32.43 16.58
N ARG A 186 13.53 -31.34 17.19
CA ARG A 186 13.88 -31.32 18.63
C ARG A 186 12.65 -31.34 19.54
N LEU A 187 11.51 -30.79 19.09
CA LEU A 187 10.27 -30.80 19.84
C LEU A 187 9.60 -32.19 19.77
N GLU A 188 9.61 -32.82 18.59
CA GLU A 188 9.03 -34.16 18.38
C GLU A 188 9.77 -35.26 19.16
N LYS A 189 11.11 -35.18 19.26
CA LYS A 189 11.92 -36.08 20.09
C LYS A 189 11.70 -35.93 21.61
N LYS A 190 11.06 -34.85 22.07
CA LYS A 190 10.77 -34.65 23.50
C LYS A 190 9.41 -35.23 23.95
N LEU A 191 8.56 -35.69 23.02
CA LEU A 191 7.25 -36.27 23.33
C LEU A 191 7.16 -37.81 23.56
N PRO A 192 8.19 -38.67 23.39
CA PRO A 192 7.99 -40.12 23.53
C PRO A 192 8.17 -40.72 24.94
N GLU A 193 8.20 -39.95 26.03
CA GLU A 193 8.53 -40.48 27.38
C GLU A 193 7.46 -40.16 28.47
N GLU A 194 6.21 -39.88 28.11
CA GLU A 194 5.11 -39.71 29.09
C GLU A 194 3.86 -40.57 28.79
N GLY A 195 4.06 -41.79 28.31
CA GLY A 195 3.00 -42.79 28.09
C GLY A 195 3.27 -44.09 28.83
#